data_AF-A0A957XA03-F1
#
_entry.id   AF-A0A957XA03-F1
#
_cell.length_a   1.000
_cell.length_b   1.000
_cell.length_c   1.000
_cell.angle_alpha   90.00
_cell.angle_beta   90.00
_cell.angle_gamma   90.00
#
_symmetry.space_group_name_H-M   'P 1'
#
loop_
_entity.id
_entity.type
_entity.pdbx_description
1 polymer ?
#
loop_
_entity_poly.entity_id
_entity_poly.type
_entity_poly.pdbx_seq_one_letter_code
_entity_poly.pdbx_strand_id
1 'polypeptide(L)'
;LEQIISSNIQPRISGIIISPVPLNSSSTHVAYVVSIPQSDTVHQVSSTNRYYKRFNFESVPMEDYEIRDVLNRAAHPKVEPRIGHMEVEQTESGFVWAVPVFAKNEAMVVAKDTAMTVEFLNVTDSHRLMAEKFVIKTQPKPSKHDMYISSFAEAIHRGLNKWFGTFKVTTHEPQSLQMRIQVFSDGMRAKWWLVQLNFGVTSATVQVLDDGYLY
;
A
#
# COMPACT_ATOMS: atom_id res chain seq x y z
N LEU A 1 -3.37 32.84 17.12
CA LEU A 1 -4.19 31.69 16.68
C LEU A 1 -3.48 30.37 16.92
N GLU A 2 -2.25 30.20 16.42
CA GLU A 2 -1.45 28.97 16.60
C GLU A 2 -1.33 28.50 18.06
N GLN A 3 -1.02 29.40 18.98
CA GLN A 3 -0.92 29.08 20.42
C GLN A 3 -2.23 28.53 20.99
N ILE A 4 -3.38 29.07 20.56
CA ILE A 4 -4.71 28.63 21.00
C ILE A 4 -4.99 27.22 20.49
N ILE A 5 -4.65 26.92 19.23
CA ILE A 5 -4.81 25.58 18.66
C ILE A 5 -3.91 24.59 19.40
N SER A 6 -2.64 24.96 19.63
CA SER A 6 -1.63 24.11 20.27
C SER A 6 -1.87 23.86 21.76
N SER A 7 -2.59 24.74 22.47
CA SER A 7 -2.90 24.57 23.89
C SER A 7 -4.14 23.72 24.15
N ASN A 8 -5.04 23.60 23.18
CA ASN A 8 -6.34 22.94 23.34
C ASN A 8 -6.40 21.52 22.73
N ILE A 9 -5.35 21.07 22.06
CA ILE A 9 -5.32 19.79 21.35
C ILE A 9 -4.06 19.00 21.76
N GLN A 10 -4.25 17.75 22.17
CA GLN A 10 -3.17 16.84 22.57
C GLN A 10 -3.33 15.44 21.95
N PRO A 11 -2.25 14.81 21.44
CA PRO A 11 -0.92 15.38 21.19
C PRO A 11 -0.97 16.58 20.24
N ARG A 12 0.09 17.39 20.19
CA ARG A 12 0.11 18.59 19.32
C ARG A 12 0.09 18.18 17.85
N ILE A 13 -0.67 18.91 17.03
CA ILE A 13 -0.67 18.73 15.59
C ILE A 13 0.60 19.36 15.02
N SER A 14 1.40 18.56 14.31
CA SER A 14 2.62 19.04 13.63
C SER A 14 2.30 19.53 12.22
N GLY A 15 2.96 20.60 11.76
CA GLY A 15 2.85 21.08 10.38
C GLY A 15 1.60 21.91 10.05
N ILE A 16 0.95 22.53 11.04
CA ILE A 16 -0.15 23.48 10.78
C ILE A 16 0.40 24.70 10.03
N ILE A 17 -0.29 25.12 8.96
CA ILE A 17 0.02 26.35 8.22
C ILE A 17 -1.15 27.32 8.40
N ILE A 18 -0.85 28.55 8.83
CA ILE A 18 -1.83 29.62 9.02
C ILE A 18 -1.48 30.78 8.10
N SER A 19 -2.32 31.02 7.10
CA SER A 19 -2.13 32.07 6.09
C SER A 19 -3.20 33.16 6.23
N PRO A 20 -2.82 34.42 6.54
CA PRO A 20 -3.76 35.53 6.52
C PRO A 20 -4.09 35.95 5.09
N VAL A 21 -5.36 36.22 4.81
CA VAL A 21 -5.90 36.68 3.53
C VAL A 21 -6.66 37.98 3.78
N PRO A 22 -6.14 39.15 3.35
CA PRO A 22 -6.87 40.42 3.44
C PRO A 22 -8.18 40.37 2.66
N LEU A 23 -9.23 40.97 3.19
CA LEU A 23 -10.55 41.03 2.55
C LEU A 23 -10.79 42.42 1.95
N ASN A 24 -11.34 42.45 0.73
CA ASN A 24 -11.60 43.69 0.00
C ASN A 24 -12.64 44.62 0.66
N SER A 25 -13.32 44.15 1.71
CA SER A 25 -14.33 44.93 2.43
C SER A 25 -13.74 45.99 3.36
N SER A 26 -12.50 45.85 3.81
CA SER A 26 -11.76 46.85 4.61
C SER A 26 -10.29 46.49 4.73
N SER A 27 -9.40 47.49 4.88
CA SER A 27 -7.98 47.29 5.19
C SER A 27 -7.73 46.61 6.54
N THR A 28 -8.74 46.56 7.42
CA THR A 28 -8.67 45.90 8.73
C THR A 28 -9.31 44.51 8.74
N HIS A 29 -9.95 44.09 7.64
CA HIS A 29 -10.58 42.77 7.56
C HIS A 29 -9.61 41.74 7.00
N VAL A 30 -9.38 40.68 7.76
CA VAL A 30 -8.49 39.57 7.40
C VAL A 30 -9.20 38.25 7.69
N ALA A 31 -9.24 37.36 6.70
CA ALA A 31 -9.61 35.97 6.90
C ALA A 31 -8.34 35.14 7.16
N TYR A 32 -8.40 34.17 8.07
CA TYR A 32 -7.29 33.24 8.30
C TYR A 32 -7.62 31.89 7.68
N VAL A 33 -6.78 31.45 6.75
CA VAL A 33 -6.83 30.10 6.19
C VAL A 33 -5.92 29.21 7.02
N VAL A 34 -6.49 28.19 7.67
CA VAL A 34 -5.76 27.22 8.47
C VAL A 34 -5.73 25.90 7.73
N SER A 35 -4.55 25.48 7.29
CA SER A 35 -4.32 24.17 6.67
C SER A 35 -3.81 23.19 7.73
N ILE A 36 -4.57 22.13 7.96
CA ILE A 36 -4.27 21.07 8.91
C ILE A 36 -3.83 19.83 8.12
N PRO A 37 -2.58 19.37 8.25
CA PRO A 37 -2.15 18.15 7.58
C PRO A 37 -2.82 16.91 8.17
N GLN A 38 -2.89 15.85 7.39
CA GLN A 38 -3.31 14.55 7.91
C GLN A 38 -2.31 14.07 8.97
N SER A 39 -2.81 13.67 10.13
CA SER A 39 -2.00 13.13 11.22
C SER A 39 -2.02 11.60 11.23
N ASP A 40 -0.94 11.01 11.74
CA ASP A 40 -0.76 9.57 11.93
C ASP A 40 -1.27 9.10 13.32
N THR A 41 -1.84 9.99 14.13
CA THR A 41 -2.41 9.69 15.44
C THR A 41 -3.74 10.40 15.67
N VAL A 42 -4.48 9.99 16.69
CA VAL A 42 -5.68 10.70 17.14
C VAL A 42 -5.30 11.92 17.97
N HIS A 43 -6.06 13.00 17.80
CA HIS A 43 -5.91 14.23 18.56
C HIS A 43 -7.12 14.42 19.47
N GLN A 44 -6.88 14.57 20.76
CA GLN A 44 -7.89 14.79 21.79
C GLN A 44 -8.05 16.29 22.05
N VAL A 45 -9.29 16.73 22.19
CA VAL A 45 -9.61 18.10 22.61
C VAL A 45 -9.51 18.16 24.14
N SER A 46 -8.58 18.97 24.66
CA SER A 46 -8.25 19.02 26.08
C SER A 46 -9.39 19.53 26.97
N SER A 47 -10.31 20.35 26.45
CA SER A 47 -11.44 20.87 27.23
C SER A 47 -12.54 19.84 27.45
N THR A 48 -12.71 18.87 26.54
CA THR A 48 -13.78 17.86 26.62
C THR A 48 -13.26 16.46 26.88
N ASN A 49 -11.95 16.24 26.78
CA ASN A 49 -11.30 14.92 26.80
C ASN A 49 -11.87 13.95 25.77
N ARG A 50 -12.38 14.46 24.64
CA ARG A 50 -12.97 13.66 23.56
C ARG A 50 -12.16 13.75 22.28
N TYR A 51 -12.24 12.69 21.48
CA TYR A 51 -11.72 12.64 20.12
C TYR A 51 -12.83 12.99 19.15
N TYR A 52 -12.51 13.75 18.12
CA TYR A 52 -13.46 14.19 17.11
C TYR A 52 -12.96 13.83 15.72
N LYS A 53 -13.90 13.47 14.84
CA LYS A 53 -13.66 13.32 13.40
C LYS A 53 -14.48 14.36 12.64
N ARG A 54 -13.96 14.78 11.49
CA ARG A 54 -14.73 15.58 10.55
C ARG A 54 -15.68 14.66 9.80
N PHE A 55 -16.98 14.92 9.95
CA PHE A 55 -18.03 14.25 9.20
C PHE A 55 -18.74 15.31 8.34
N ASN A 56 -18.35 15.38 7.07
CA ASN A 56 -18.79 16.42 6.13
C ASN A 56 -18.50 17.85 6.64
N PHE A 57 -19.55 18.54 7.10
CA PHE A 57 -19.51 19.92 7.60
C PHE A 57 -19.50 20.01 9.13
N GLU A 58 -19.55 18.87 9.84
CA GLU A 58 -19.61 18.82 11.29
C GLU A 58 -18.39 18.13 11.90
N SER A 59 -18.17 18.40 13.18
CA SER A 59 -17.19 17.70 14.00
C SER A 59 -17.96 16.83 14.99
N VAL A 60 -17.91 15.51 14.81
CA VAL A 60 -18.65 14.55 15.66
C VAL A 60 -17.67 13.81 16.56
N PRO A 61 -18.08 13.48 17.82
CA PRO A 61 -17.27 12.61 18.67
C PRO A 61 -17.01 11.27 17.99
N MET A 62 -15.80 10.74 18.16
CA MET A 62 -15.43 9.40 17.69
C MET A 62 -15.88 8.35 18.71
N GLU A 63 -16.30 7.19 18.20
CA GLU A 63 -16.57 6.01 19.02
C GLU A 63 -15.27 5.30 19.45
N ASP A 64 -15.31 4.51 20.53
CA ASP A 64 -14.12 3.79 21.05
C ASP A 64 -13.46 2.91 19.98
N TYR A 65 -14.24 2.21 19.16
CA TYR A 65 -13.69 1.37 18.10
C TYR A 65 -12.96 2.18 17.01
N GLU A 66 -13.40 3.42 16.73
CA GLU A 66 -12.76 4.28 15.75
C GLU A 66 -11.45 4.85 16.28
N ILE A 67 -11.42 5.21 17.56
CA ILE A 67 -10.20 5.68 18.24
C ILE A 67 -9.16 4.58 18.25
N ARG A 68 -9.57 3.36 18.62
CA ARG A 68 -8.69 2.17 18.61
C ARG A 68 -8.19 1.85 17.21
N ASP A 69 -9.04 1.94 16.18
CA ASP A 69 -8.61 1.75 14.80
C ASP A 69 -7.50 2.74 14.42
N VAL A 70 -7.70 4.04 14.65
CA VAL A 70 -6.70 5.06 14.31
C VAL A 70 -5.41 4.90 15.12
N LEU A 71 -5.49 4.57 16.41
CA LEU A 71 -4.30 4.29 17.22
C LEU A 71 -3.56 3.03 16.74
N ASN A 72 -4.29 1.98 16.35
CA ASN A 72 -3.70 0.73 15.87
C ASN A 72 -3.10 0.85 14.46
N ARG A 73 -3.52 1.83 13.65
CA ARG A 73 -2.85 2.15 12.37
C ARG A 73 -1.38 2.53 12.54
N ALA A 74 -1.00 3.02 13.72
CA ALA A 74 0.38 3.34 14.08
C ALA A 74 1.11 2.19 14.79
N ALA A 75 0.44 1.04 15.04
CA ALA A 75 1.01 -0.08 15.80
C ALA A 75 1.54 -1.21 14.91
N HIS A 76 0.99 -1.34 13.70
CA HIS A 76 1.28 -2.47 12.82
C HIS A 76 1.89 -1.99 11.49
N PRO A 77 2.88 -2.71 10.94
CA PRO A 77 3.38 -2.41 9.61
C PRO A 77 2.28 -2.64 8.57
N LYS A 78 2.32 -1.85 7.50
CA LYS A 78 1.37 -1.94 6.39
C LYS A 78 2.15 -2.11 5.10
N VAL A 79 2.43 -3.37 4.75
CA VAL A 79 3.18 -3.71 3.55
C VAL A 79 2.22 -4.03 2.41
N GLU A 80 2.38 -3.34 1.28
CA GLU A 80 1.60 -3.56 0.07
C GLU A 80 2.53 -3.98 -1.08
N PRO A 81 2.12 -4.95 -1.93
CA PRO A 81 2.89 -5.30 -3.11
C PRO A 81 2.75 -4.21 -4.17
N ARG A 82 3.81 -4.01 -4.95
CA ARG A 82 3.81 -3.13 -6.11
C ARG A 82 4.47 -3.83 -7.28
N ILE A 83 3.83 -3.73 -8.44
CA ILE A 83 4.44 -4.16 -9.69
C ILE A 83 5.22 -2.98 -10.24
N GLY A 84 6.52 -3.18 -10.49
CA GLY A 84 7.37 -2.15 -11.05
C GLY A 84 7.13 -1.97 -12.55
N HIS A 85 7.99 -1.16 -13.18
CA HIS A 85 7.98 -1.01 -14.62
C HIS A 85 8.28 -2.36 -15.29
N MET A 86 7.38 -2.78 -16.18
CA MET A 86 7.54 -4.03 -16.92
C MET A 86 8.31 -3.76 -18.20
N GLU A 87 9.39 -4.51 -18.41
CA GLU A 87 10.20 -4.46 -19.63
C GLU A 87 9.86 -5.65 -20.52
N VAL A 88 9.94 -5.46 -21.84
CA VAL A 88 9.69 -6.51 -22.82
C VAL A 88 10.90 -6.69 -23.74
N GLU A 89 11.28 -7.94 -23.92
CA GLU A 89 12.28 -8.35 -24.89
C GLU A 89 11.61 -9.21 -25.97
N GLN A 90 11.78 -8.82 -27.24
CA GLN A 90 11.29 -9.61 -28.36
C GLN A 90 12.31 -10.70 -28.69
N THR A 91 11.83 -11.94 -28.75
CA THR A 91 12.61 -13.13 -29.07
C THR A 91 12.02 -13.82 -30.31
N GLU A 92 12.77 -14.74 -30.91
CA GLU A 92 12.26 -15.58 -32.02
C GLU A 92 10.99 -16.35 -31.64
N SER A 93 10.84 -16.67 -30.34
CA SER A 93 9.70 -17.37 -29.76
C SER A 93 8.64 -16.46 -29.17
N GLY A 94 8.59 -15.15 -29.46
CA GLY A 94 7.57 -14.23 -28.91
C GLY A 94 8.14 -13.20 -27.94
N PHE A 95 7.33 -12.73 -26.99
CA PHE A 95 7.69 -11.64 -26.08
C PHE A 95 8.00 -12.16 -24.69
N VAL A 96 9.15 -11.77 -24.13
CA VAL A 96 9.53 -12.08 -22.75
C VAL A 96 9.36 -10.82 -21.90
N TRP A 97 8.40 -10.86 -20.99
CA TRP A 97 8.08 -9.78 -20.08
C TRP A 97 8.80 -9.96 -18.74
N ALA A 98 9.57 -8.97 -18.32
CA ALA A 98 10.09 -8.87 -16.96
C ALA A 98 9.07 -8.16 -16.07
N VAL A 99 8.55 -8.87 -15.06
CA VAL A 99 7.56 -8.38 -14.11
C VAL A 99 8.20 -8.27 -12.73
N PRO A 100 8.81 -7.13 -12.39
CA PRO A 100 9.44 -6.95 -11.10
C PRO A 100 8.40 -6.70 -10.02
N VAL A 101 8.53 -7.42 -8.90
CA VAL A 101 7.64 -7.33 -7.75
C VAL A 101 8.38 -6.69 -6.58
N PHE A 102 7.75 -5.67 -6.02
CA PHE A 102 8.23 -4.92 -4.88
C PHE A 102 7.25 -5.04 -3.73
N ALA A 103 7.74 -4.78 -2.51
CA ALA A 103 6.90 -4.51 -1.36
C ALA A 103 7.22 -3.10 -0.86
N LYS A 104 6.18 -2.34 -0.52
CA LYS A 104 6.31 -1.00 0.05
C LYS A 104 5.59 -0.96 1.38
N ASN A 105 6.30 -0.51 2.41
CA ASN A 105 5.67 -0.21 3.69
C ASN A 105 5.08 1.20 3.66
N GLU A 106 3.77 1.32 3.83
CA GLU A 106 3.08 2.61 3.92
C GLU A 106 2.92 3.09 5.38
N ALA A 107 3.15 2.21 6.36
CA ALA A 107 3.08 2.55 7.78
C ALA A 107 4.40 3.14 8.31
N MET A 108 4.29 3.87 9.41
CA MET A 108 5.45 4.39 10.16
C MET A 108 6.21 3.29 10.92
N VAL A 109 5.52 2.19 11.25
CA VAL A 109 6.13 1.04 11.91
C VAL A 109 6.93 0.26 10.89
N VAL A 110 8.19 -0.01 11.22
CA VAL A 110 9.09 -0.82 10.39
C VAL A 110 8.51 -2.23 10.24
N ALA A 111 8.42 -2.71 9.00
CA ALA A 111 8.04 -4.09 8.73
C ALA A 111 9.28 -4.98 8.83
N LYS A 112 9.18 -6.07 9.61
CA LYS A 112 10.25 -7.06 9.80
C LYS A 112 9.78 -8.43 9.32
N ASP A 113 10.76 -9.26 8.97
CA ASP A 113 10.54 -10.66 8.56
C ASP A 113 9.44 -10.78 7.50
N THR A 114 9.52 -9.92 6.48
CA THR A 114 8.48 -9.83 5.46
C THR A 114 8.62 -10.98 4.46
N ALA A 115 7.55 -11.73 4.24
CA ALA A 115 7.47 -12.76 3.21
C ALA A 115 6.37 -12.42 2.21
N MET A 116 6.58 -12.81 0.96
CA MET A 116 5.64 -12.65 -0.13
C MET A 116 5.47 -13.97 -0.87
N THR A 117 4.22 -14.35 -1.09
CA THR A 117 3.87 -15.45 -1.99
C THR A 117 3.19 -14.89 -3.24
N VAL A 118 3.48 -15.51 -4.38
CA VAL A 118 2.84 -15.23 -5.66
C VAL A 118 2.37 -16.55 -6.25
N GLU A 119 1.08 -16.64 -6.55
CA GLU A 119 0.43 -17.79 -7.16
C GLU A 119 -0.20 -17.35 -8.48
N PHE A 120 0.11 -18.02 -9.59
CA PHE A 120 -0.50 -17.73 -10.88
C PHE A 120 -1.74 -18.62 -11.11
N LEU A 121 -2.90 -18.01 -11.32
CA LEU A 121 -4.21 -18.69 -11.25
C LEU A 121 -4.69 -19.25 -12.59
N ASN A 122 -4.31 -18.64 -13.70
CA ASN A 122 -4.78 -19.00 -15.05
C ASN A 122 -3.62 -19.26 -16.02
N VAL A 123 -2.57 -19.95 -15.54
CA VAL A 123 -1.45 -20.40 -16.38
C VAL A 123 -1.94 -21.47 -17.34
N THR A 124 -1.65 -21.29 -18.62
CA THR A 124 -1.86 -22.28 -19.69
C THR A 124 -0.51 -22.78 -20.20
N ASP A 125 -0.51 -23.85 -21.00
CA ASP A 125 0.72 -24.43 -21.58
C ASP A 125 1.50 -23.45 -22.49
N SER A 126 0.87 -22.36 -22.95
CA SER A 126 1.50 -21.28 -23.72
C SER A 126 2.33 -20.32 -22.86
N HIS A 127 2.24 -20.40 -21.54
CA HIS A 127 3.00 -19.55 -20.64
C HIS A 127 4.26 -20.26 -20.19
N ARG A 128 5.41 -19.60 -20.39
CA ARG A 128 6.65 -19.97 -19.70
C ARG A 128 6.95 -18.94 -18.63
N LEU A 129 6.97 -19.41 -17.37
CA LEU A 129 7.25 -18.61 -16.19
C LEU A 129 8.62 -18.99 -15.65
N MET A 130 9.48 -17.99 -15.46
CA MET A 130 10.70 -18.14 -14.68
C MET A 130 10.70 -17.10 -13.57
N ALA A 131 11.16 -17.46 -12.39
CA ALA A 131 11.22 -16.55 -11.26
C ALA A 131 12.67 -16.31 -10.83
N GLU A 132 13.02 -15.05 -10.68
CA GLU A 132 14.27 -14.60 -10.07
C GLU A 132 14.01 -14.27 -8.60
N LYS A 133 14.87 -14.74 -7.70
CA LYS A 133 14.76 -14.62 -6.22
C LYS A 133 13.59 -15.32 -5.54
N PHE A 134 12.51 -15.66 -6.24
CA PHE A 134 11.48 -16.52 -5.68
C PHE A 134 11.88 -17.99 -5.75
N VAL A 135 11.65 -18.71 -4.65
CA VAL A 135 11.80 -20.17 -4.58
C VAL A 135 10.42 -20.78 -4.83
N ILE A 136 10.35 -21.78 -5.70
CA ILE A 136 9.14 -22.57 -5.90
C ILE A 136 8.96 -23.48 -4.68
N LYS A 137 7.88 -23.31 -3.93
CA LYS A 137 7.46 -24.28 -2.91
C LYS A 137 6.21 -24.99 -3.41
N THR A 138 6.39 -26.07 -4.14
CA THR A 138 5.29 -26.97 -4.47
C THR A 138 4.74 -27.57 -3.19
N GLN A 139 3.42 -27.47 -3.00
CA GLN A 139 2.75 -28.15 -1.89
C GLN A 139 2.89 -29.68 -2.07
N PRO A 140 2.91 -30.47 -0.97
CA PRO A 140 2.91 -31.94 -1.04
C PRO A 140 1.67 -32.53 -1.74
N LYS A 141 0.66 -31.70 -2.04
CA LYS A 141 -0.47 -32.03 -2.90
C LYS A 141 -0.50 -31.07 -4.09
N PRO A 142 -0.41 -31.57 -5.34
CA PRO A 142 -0.35 -30.72 -6.52
C PRO A 142 -1.75 -30.18 -6.84
N SER A 143 -2.04 -28.94 -6.48
CA SER A 143 -2.91 -28.11 -7.31
C SER A 143 -2.08 -27.63 -8.51
N LYS A 144 -2.71 -27.43 -9.67
CA LYS A 144 -2.07 -27.02 -10.94
C LYS A 144 -1.39 -25.63 -10.90
N HIS A 145 -1.21 -25.03 -9.72
CA HIS A 145 -0.69 -23.68 -9.54
C HIS A 145 0.63 -23.74 -8.78
N ASP A 146 1.71 -23.35 -9.45
CA ASP A 146 2.99 -23.17 -8.79
C ASP A 146 2.92 -21.95 -7.87
N MET A 147 3.26 -22.17 -6.59
CA MET A 147 3.36 -21.10 -5.60
C MET A 147 4.83 -20.71 -5.42
N TYR A 148 5.10 -19.45 -5.69
CA TYR A 148 6.42 -18.83 -5.59
C TYR A 148 6.52 -18.07 -4.28
N ILE A 149 7.58 -18.29 -3.50
CA ILE A 149 7.79 -17.58 -2.24
C ILE A 149 9.15 -16.87 -2.23
N SER A 150 9.15 -15.65 -1.73
CA SER A 150 10.36 -14.87 -1.46
C SER A 150 10.23 -14.24 -0.07
N SER A 151 11.31 -14.28 0.71
CA SER A 151 11.37 -13.69 2.04
C SER A 151 12.50 -12.67 2.11
N PHE A 152 12.24 -11.57 2.80
CA PHE A 152 13.18 -10.49 3.01
C PHE A 152 13.42 -10.33 4.51
N ALA A 153 14.64 -10.67 4.95
CA ALA A 153 15.01 -10.64 6.37
C ALA A 153 15.28 -9.22 6.89
N GLU A 154 15.62 -8.29 6.01
CA GLU A 154 15.84 -6.90 6.41
C GLU A 154 14.52 -6.15 6.64
N ALA A 155 14.61 -5.12 7.48
CA ALA A 155 13.54 -4.18 7.72
C ALA A 155 13.10 -3.40 6.46
N ILE A 156 11.80 -3.25 6.28
CA ILE A 156 11.18 -2.35 5.29
C ILE A 156 10.71 -1.08 6.01
N HIS A 157 11.45 0.01 5.83
CA HIS A 157 11.08 1.32 6.35
C HIS A 157 9.98 1.97 5.49
N ARG A 158 9.23 2.91 6.08
CA ARG A 158 8.16 3.66 5.41
C ARG A 158 8.66 4.25 4.09
N GLY A 159 7.86 4.11 3.03
CA GLY A 159 8.09 4.75 1.74
C GLY A 159 9.10 4.05 0.83
N LEU A 160 9.90 3.11 1.35
CA LEU A 160 10.91 2.41 0.55
C LEU A 160 10.29 1.24 -0.21
N ASN A 161 10.50 1.21 -1.53
CA ASN A 161 10.23 0.03 -2.35
C ASN A 161 11.36 -0.98 -2.16
N LYS A 162 11.05 -2.16 -1.63
CA LYS A 162 11.99 -3.28 -1.53
C LYS A 162 11.68 -4.28 -2.63
N TRP A 163 12.70 -4.63 -3.42
CA TRP A 163 12.57 -5.59 -4.52
C TRP A 163 12.57 -7.02 -3.98
N PHE A 164 11.50 -7.77 -4.27
CA PHE A 164 11.32 -9.16 -3.83
C PHE A 164 11.76 -10.18 -4.88
N GLY A 165 11.73 -9.79 -6.14
CA GLY A 165 12.13 -10.63 -7.27
C GLY A 165 11.46 -10.19 -8.56
N THR A 166 11.74 -10.92 -9.62
CA THR A 166 11.22 -10.64 -10.96
C THR A 166 10.70 -11.92 -11.58
N PHE A 167 9.51 -11.88 -12.16
CA PHE A 167 9.00 -12.97 -12.97
C PHE A 167 9.27 -12.67 -14.45
N LYS A 168 9.85 -13.62 -15.17
CA LYS A 168 9.90 -13.60 -16.63
C LYS A 168 8.72 -14.39 -17.18
N VAL A 169 7.85 -13.72 -17.93
CA VAL A 169 6.66 -14.31 -18.53
C VAL A 169 6.82 -14.30 -20.05
N THR A 170 6.84 -15.47 -20.68
CA THR A 170 6.85 -15.57 -22.15
C THR A 170 5.42 -15.58 -22.67
N THR A 171 5.12 -14.72 -23.65
CA THR A 171 3.82 -14.58 -24.29
C THR A 171 3.98 -14.54 -25.81
N HIS A 172 3.17 -15.29 -26.56
CA HIS A 172 3.19 -15.28 -28.03
C HIS A 172 2.15 -14.31 -28.63
N GLU A 173 1.05 -14.10 -27.92
CA GLU A 173 -0.06 -13.23 -28.31
C GLU A 173 -0.48 -12.37 -27.12
N PRO A 174 -1.18 -11.25 -27.34
CA PRO A 174 -1.74 -10.45 -26.27
C PRO A 174 -2.64 -11.29 -25.36
N GLN A 175 -2.32 -11.34 -24.07
CA GLN A 175 -3.02 -12.20 -23.12
C GLN A 175 -3.03 -11.61 -21.72
N SER A 176 -3.93 -12.12 -20.88
CA SER A 176 -4.04 -11.71 -19.49
C SER A 176 -3.67 -12.84 -18.55
N LEU A 177 -2.89 -12.51 -17.52
CA LEU A 177 -2.45 -13.43 -16.49
C LEU A 177 -2.88 -12.89 -15.13
N GLN A 178 -3.60 -13.70 -14.37
CA GLN A 178 -4.02 -13.42 -13.02
C GLN A 178 -3.05 -14.06 -12.04
N MET A 179 -2.63 -13.25 -11.08
CA MET A 179 -1.83 -13.71 -9.96
C MET A 179 -2.45 -13.28 -8.65
N ARG A 180 -2.37 -14.16 -7.65
CA ARG A 180 -2.64 -13.84 -6.26
C ARG A 180 -1.32 -13.56 -5.57
N ILE A 181 -1.17 -12.35 -5.04
CA ILE A 181 -0.04 -11.98 -4.20
C ILE A 181 -0.49 -11.98 -2.75
N GLN A 182 0.25 -12.63 -1.85
CA GLN A 182 0.00 -12.56 -0.42
C GLN A 182 1.24 -12.03 0.28
N VAL A 183 1.05 -11.13 1.23
CA VAL A 183 2.13 -10.51 1.99
C VAL A 183 1.93 -10.77 3.48
N PHE A 184 3.02 -11.19 4.10
CA PHE A 184 3.14 -11.49 5.52
C PHE A 184 4.27 -10.65 6.08
N SER A 185 4.11 -10.12 7.28
CA SER A 185 5.18 -9.46 8.02
C SER A 185 4.90 -9.57 9.51
N ASP A 186 5.94 -9.54 10.33
CA ASP A 186 5.77 -9.53 11.78
C ASP A 186 4.85 -8.37 12.23
N GLY A 187 3.90 -8.69 13.10
CA GLY A 187 2.88 -7.76 13.57
C GLY A 187 1.88 -7.28 12.51
N MET A 188 1.90 -7.73 11.26
CA MET A 188 0.92 -7.36 10.22
C MET A 188 -0.16 -8.45 10.08
N ARG A 189 -1.44 -8.04 9.94
CA ARG A 189 -2.48 -8.95 9.47
C ARG A 189 -2.22 -9.29 8.01
N ALA A 190 -1.97 -10.57 7.72
CA ALA A 190 -1.67 -11.03 6.37
C ALA A 190 -2.76 -10.59 5.39
N LYS A 191 -2.32 -10.04 4.25
CA LYS A 191 -3.20 -9.48 3.23
C LYS A 191 -2.89 -10.11 1.87
N TRP A 192 -3.91 -10.26 1.04
CA TRP A 192 -3.81 -10.77 -0.31
C TRP A 192 -4.37 -9.78 -1.32
N TRP A 193 -3.87 -9.85 -2.55
CA TRP A 193 -4.29 -9.09 -3.71
C TRP A 193 -4.46 -10.02 -4.90
N LEU A 194 -5.58 -9.90 -5.60
CA LEU A 194 -5.78 -10.49 -6.90
C LEU A 194 -5.41 -9.44 -7.95
N VAL A 195 -4.38 -9.73 -8.74
CA VAL A 195 -3.81 -8.81 -9.72
C VAL A 195 -3.91 -9.43 -11.11
N GLN A 196 -4.42 -8.67 -12.07
CA GLN A 196 -4.41 -9.01 -13.48
C GLN A 196 -3.32 -8.23 -14.20
N LEU A 197 -2.42 -8.97 -14.82
CA LEU A 197 -1.42 -8.47 -15.77
C LEU A 197 -2.01 -8.63 -17.18
N ASN A 198 -2.07 -7.55 -17.95
CA ASN A 198 -2.45 -7.63 -19.36
C ASN A 198 -1.22 -7.33 -20.19
N PHE A 199 -0.77 -8.33 -20.95
CA PHE A 199 0.37 -8.20 -21.85
C PHE A 199 -0.15 -7.89 -23.25
N GLY A 200 0.24 -6.75 -23.79
CA GLY A 200 0.09 -6.40 -25.20
C GLY A 200 1.34 -6.78 -25.99
N VAL A 201 1.45 -6.23 -27.20
CA VAL A 201 2.63 -6.43 -28.06
C VAL A 201 3.83 -5.62 -27.58
N THR A 202 3.60 -4.38 -27.15
CA THR A 202 4.66 -3.42 -26.76
C THR A 202 4.40 -2.76 -25.40
N SER A 203 3.26 -3.00 -24.79
CA SER A 203 2.90 -2.45 -23.49
C SER A 203 2.23 -3.52 -22.63
N ALA A 204 2.36 -3.37 -21.32
CA ALA A 204 1.64 -4.18 -20.37
C ALA A 204 0.99 -3.30 -19.30
N THR A 205 -0.18 -3.72 -18.82
CA THR A 205 -0.91 -3.01 -17.77
C THR A 205 -1.14 -3.91 -16.57
N VAL A 206 -1.30 -3.28 -15.41
CA VAL A 206 -1.54 -3.97 -14.14
C VAL A 206 -2.84 -3.44 -13.57
N GLN A 207 -3.73 -4.34 -13.18
CA GLN A 207 -4.99 -4.00 -12.53
C GLN A 207 -5.14 -4.84 -11.27
N VAL A 208 -5.43 -4.20 -10.14
CA VAL A 208 -5.88 -4.91 -8.93
C VAL A 208 -7.38 -5.17 -9.09
N LEU A 209 -7.74 -6.45 -9.12
CA LEU A 209 -9.14 -6.89 -9.28
C LEU A 209 -9.86 -6.95 -7.93
N ASP A 210 -9.15 -7.42 -6.89
CA ASP A 210 -9.69 -7.59 -5.55
C ASP A 210 -8.56 -7.60 -4.52
N ASP A 211 -8.87 -7.28 -3.27
CA ASP A 211 -7.94 -7.42 -2.15
C ASP A 211 -8.66 -7.73 -0.84
N GLY A 212 -7.95 -8.35 0.11
CA GLY A 212 -8.56 -8.72 1.37
C GLY A 212 -7.57 -9.29 2.38
N TYR A 213 -8.04 -9.56 3.59
CA TYR A 213 -7.24 -10.19 4.63
C TYR A 213 -7.35 -11.71 4.56
N LEU A 214 -6.29 -12.40 4.97
CA LEU A 214 -6.19 -13.87 4.88
C LEU A 214 -6.98 -14.62 5.95
N TYR A 215 -7.47 -13.92 6.98
CA TYR A 215 -8.36 -14.34 8.06
C TYR A 215 -9.03 -13.09 8.58
#